data_AF-A0A8T7AL70-F1
#
_entry.id   AF-A0A8T7AL70-F1
#
_cell.length_a   1.000
_cell.length_b   1.000
_cell.length_c   1.000
_cell.angle_alpha   90.00
_cell.angle_beta   90.00
_cell.angle_gamma   90.00
#
_symmetry.space_group_name_H-M   'P 1'
#
loop_
_entity.id
_entity.type
_entity.pdbx_description
1 polymer ?
#
loop_
_entity_poly.entity_id
_entity_poly.type
_entity_poly.pdbx_seq_one_letter_code
_entity_poly.pdbx_strand_id
1 'polypeptide(L)'
;MNTAYPTVLSIALAIIVLLVASPTAVDASAEPGATVRNAFGPAAGSQPNQCRGACGGGCPKTCDTTVTYECADAAQLRRVVNYDCGTHQGCRIHDDCLDACPKTGDAARSCATQCDAEIMDRFGFENAGSWLLGDGPYDGRIQFEYTRDEPRALEPAYRCPDGASRQCSGNVGCMAGGAWVEPVFDSYPGSGGMRVAQFRAGPACGDSVCGQSADIRVTGADSCPGGECTRFGMEFDYANADPSAPLECTTSTSGGDDDFVGDLMKQGADAMDSRGGMGDPNSDDGMEALMGLFGAVLSSADSPEDVNISMAPLDENGNPIESQRVGSTPRDGPPPIPNSVDLPAASGHLFVPMYQLASGVQRGQVKERRVRCTHKGAPVLDTTFRLTASGT
;
A
#
# COMPACT_ATOMS: atom_id res chain seq x y z
N MET A 1 -42.99 -55.39 44.92
CA MET A 1 -41.77 -54.75 45.45
C MET A 1 -41.12 -54.04 44.26
N ASN A 2 -41.51 -52.83 43.84
CA ASN A 2 -41.65 -51.53 44.50
C ASN A 2 -40.38 -51.05 45.22
N THR A 3 -39.57 -50.25 44.50
CA THR A 3 -38.77 -49.07 44.91
C THR A 3 -37.99 -48.64 43.65
N ALA A 4 -38.48 -47.72 42.81
CA ALA A 4 -38.46 -46.26 42.96
C ALA A 4 -37.05 -45.69 43.22
N TYR A 5 -36.43 -45.11 42.18
CA TYR A 5 -35.34 -44.15 42.31
C TYR A 5 -35.63 -42.93 41.41
N PRO A 6 -35.29 -41.71 41.86
CA PRO A 6 -35.89 -40.48 41.39
C PRO A 6 -35.24 -39.92 40.13
N THR A 7 -36.10 -39.37 39.29
CA THR A 7 -35.83 -38.37 38.26
C THR A 7 -35.16 -37.14 38.86
N VAL A 8 -33.87 -36.95 38.59
CA VAL A 8 -33.21 -35.64 38.75
C VAL A 8 -33.25 -34.93 37.40
N LEU A 9 -34.21 -34.04 37.30
CA LEU A 9 -34.41 -33.04 36.25
C LEU A 9 -33.24 -32.04 36.29
N SER A 10 -32.20 -32.25 35.49
CA SER A 10 -31.17 -31.24 35.25
C SER A 10 -31.56 -30.42 34.02
N ILE A 11 -32.19 -29.28 34.28
CA ILE A 11 -32.38 -28.19 33.31
C ILE A 11 -31.00 -27.57 33.09
N ALA A 12 -30.23 -28.13 32.15
CA ALA A 12 -29.05 -27.47 31.62
C ALA A 12 -29.53 -26.37 30.68
N LEU A 13 -29.62 -25.16 31.22
CA LEU A 13 -29.83 -23.91 30.51
C LEU A 13 -28.65 -23.71 29.54
N ALA A 14 -28.82 -24.18 28.30
CA ALA A 14 -27.92 -23.88 27.21
C ALA A 14 -28.08 -22.41 26.83
N ILE A 15 -27.43 -21.52 27.57
CA ILE A 15 -27.11 -20.17 27.10
C ILE A 15 -26.06 -20.36 26.00
N ILE A 16 -26.53 -20.59 24.78
CA ILE A 16 -25.71 -20.44 23.58
C ILE A 16 -25.46 -18.93 23.46
N VAL A 17 -24.36 -18.47 24.07
CA VAL A 17 -23.76 -17.17 23.75
C VAL A 17 -23.24 -17.30 22.32
N LEU A 18 -24.11 -17.01 21.35
CA LEU A 18 -23.70 -16.65 19.99
C LEU A 18 -22.96 -15.31 20.11
N LEU A 19 -21.67 -15.38 20.45
CA LEU A 19 -20.68 -14.36 20.13
C LEU A 19 -20.51 -14.37 18.59
N VAL A 20 -21.54 -13.87 17.90
CA VAL A 20 -21.34 -13.34 16.56
C VAL A 20 -20.52 -12.08 16.79
N ALA A 21 -19.20 -12.20 16.63
CA ALA A 21 -18.32 -11.07 16.46
C ALA A 21 -18.72 -10.38 15.15
N SER A 22 -19.83 -9.63 15.19
CA SER A 22 -20.07 -8.59 14.22
C SER A 22 -18.83 -7.69 14.27
N PRO A 23 -18.16 -7.41 13.14
CA PRO A 23 -17.09 -6.43 13.14
C PRO A 23 -17.73 -5.10 13.56
N THR A 24 -17.57 -4.75 14.84
CA THR A 24 -17.88 -3.40 15.30
C THR A 24 -16.97 -2.52 14.48
N ALA A 25 -17.54 -1.66 13.63
CA ALA A 25 -16.83 -0.51 13.13
C ALA A 25 -16.23 0.15 14.37
N VAL A 26 -14.90 0.09 14.49
CA VAL A 26 -14.22 0.67 15.64
C VAL A 26 -14.40 2.17 15.43
N ASP A 27 -15.29 2.76 16.22
CA ASP A 27 -15.71 4.16 16.07
C ASP A 27 -14.70 5.15 16.65
N ALA A 28 -13.57 4.66 17.20
CA ALA A 28 -12.50 5.47 17.75
C ALA A 28 -11.12 4.92 17.34
N SER A 29 -10.13 5.80 17.36
CA SER A 29 -8.73 5.52 17.10
C SER A 29 -8.16 4.60 18.17
N ALA A 30 -7.13 3.86 17.81
CA ALA A 30 -6.46 2.98 18.76
C ALA A 30 -5.71 3.81 19.82
N GLU A 31 -5.75 3.39 21.08
CA GLU A 31 -5.01 4.06 22.15
C GLU A 31 -3.54 3.61 22.20
N PRO A 32 -2.63 4.42 22.78
CA PRO A 32 -1.25 4.03 23.00
C PRO A 32 -1.08 2.65 23.65
N GLY A 33 -0.19 1.84 23.09
CA GLY A 33 0.09 0.47 23.52
C GLY A 33 -0.87 -0.57 22.95
N ALA A 34 -1.87 -0.17 22.15
CA ALA A 34 -2.73 -1.12 21.46
C ALA A 34 -2.03 -1.79 20.26
N THR A 35 -2.42 -3.04 20.00
CA THR A 35 -2.19 -3.72 18.73
C THR A 35 -3.54 -3.88 18.04
N VAL A 36 -3.68 -3.34 16.84
CA VAL A 36 -4.91 -3.42 16.05
C VAL A 36 -4.64 -4.04 14.70
N ARG A 37 -5.61 -4.79 14.17
CA ARG A 37 -5.44 -5.55 12.93
C ARG A 37 -6.50 -5.21 11.90
N ASN A 38 -6.06 -4.97 10.66
CA ASN A 38 -6.89 -4.58 9.53
C ASN A 38 -7.86 -3.44 9.89
N ALA A 39 -7.38 -2.49 10.68
CA ALA A 39 -8.14 -1.32 11.12
C ALA A 39 -8.07 -0.27 10.01
N PHE A 40 -9.19 -0.04 9.34
CA PHE A 40 -9.32 0.89 8.23
C PHE A 40 -10.29 2.01 8.58
N GLY A 41 -9.93 3.23 8.20
CA GLY A 41 -10.81 4.38 8.16
C GLY A 41 -11.91 4.28 7.11
N PRO A 42 -12.92 5.16 7.19
CA PRO A 42 -13.94 5.28 6.16
C PRO A 42 -13.29 5.68 4.84
N ALA A 43 -13.57 4.91 3.79
CA ALA A 43 -13.13 5.18 2.43
C ALA A 43 -14.16 6.10 1.75
N ALA A 44 -13.96 7.41 1.80
CA ALA A 44 -14.77 8.38 1.07
C ALA A 44 -14.35 8.47 -0.41
N GLY A 45 -14.32 7.34 -1.12
CA GLY A 45 -13.99 7.27 -2.56
C GLY A 45 -12.50 7.16 -2.90
N SER A 46 -11.59 7.32 -1.93
CA SER A 46 -10.15 7.07 -2.04
C SER A 46 -9.74 5.77 -1.30
N GLN A 47 -8.47 5.37 -1.41
CA GLN A 47 -7.94 4.23 -0.64
C GLN A 47 -8.24 4.42 0.86
N PRO A 48 -8.64 3.36 1.57
CA PRO A 48 -9.01 3.46 2.98
C PRO A 48 -7.80 3.88 3.83
N ASN A 49 -7.99 4.90 4.68
CA ASN A 49 -6.96 5.34 5.61
C ASN A 49 -6.53 4.18 6.53
N GLN A 50 -5.23 3.88 6.52
CA GLN A 50 -4.60 2.93 7.44
C GLN A 50 -3.96 3.68 8.61
N CYS A 51 -3.52 2.95 9.63
CA CYS A 51 -2.85 3.45 10.83
C CYS A 51 -3.61 4.53 11.62
N ARG A 52 -4.94 4.40 11.73
CA ARG A 52 -5.78 5.37 12.46
C ARG A 52 -5.33 5.66 13.89
N GLY A 53 -5.11 6.93 14.18
CA GLY A 53 -4.59 7.46 15.42
C GLY A 53 -3.08 7.66 15.43
N ALA A 54 -2.35 7.20 14.39
CA ALA A 54 -0.96 7.58 14.20
C ALA A 54 -0.86 9.07 13.83
N CYS A 55 0.27 9.70 14.17
CA CYS A 55 0.53 11.06 13.72
C CYS A 55 1.17 11.03 12.33
N GLY A 56 0.58 11.77 11.38
CA GLY A 56 0.90 11.74 9.97
C GLY A 56 -0.25 11.18 9.14
N GLY A 57 -0.28 11.47 7.84
CA GLY A 57 -1.31 10.92 6.95
C GLY A 57 -1.15 9.41 6.72
N GLY A 58 -2.19 8.63 6.99
CA GLY A 58 -2.21 7.18 6.76
C GLY A 58 -1.22 6.42 7.66
N CYS A 59 -0.49 5.45 7.09
CA CYS A 59 0.70 4.86 7.72
C CYS A 59 1.94 5.65 7.27
N PRO A 60 2.36 6.71 8.00
CA PRO A 60 3.47 7.56 7.58
C PRO A 60 4.80 6.80 7.58
N LYS A 61 5.77 7.30 6.80
CA LYS A 61 7.13 6.75 6.77
C LYS A 61 7.87 6.84 8.12
N THR A 62 7.37 7.67 9.05
CA THR A 62 7.86 7.73 10.43
C THR A 62 7.47 6.50 11.26
N CYS A 63 6.56 5.66 10.77
CA CYS A 63 6.29 4.36 11.37
C CYS A 63 7.42 3.36 11.05
N ASP A 64 7.83 2.61 12.06
CA ASP A 64 8.71 1.48 11.86
C ASP A 64 7.92 0.36 11.19
N THR A 65 8.33 -0.05 9.99
CA THR A 65 7.63 -1.07 9.20
C THR A 65 8.39 -2.39 9.25
N THR A 66 7.69 -3.47 9.57
CA THR A 66 8.26 -4.84 9.52
C THR A 66 7.28 -5.81 8.88
N VAL A 67 7.81 -6.77 8.13
CA VAL A 67 7.00 -7.81 7.48
C VAL A 67 7.22 -9.12 8.20
N THR A 68 6.12 -9.73 8.63
CA THR A 68 6.10 -11.08 9.19
C THR A 68 5.15 -11.96 8.38
N TYR A 69 5.18 -13.25 8.66
CA TYR A 69 4.24 -14.21 8.08
C TYR A 69 3.53 -14.95 9.21
N GLU A 70 2.32 -15.40 8.95
CA GLU A 70 1.58 -16.32 9.82
C GLU A 70 1.08 -17.52 9.00
N CYS A 71 0.82 -18.66 9.64
CA CYS A 71 0.26 -19.82 8.94
C CYS A 71 -1.25 -19.63 8.76
N ALA A 72 -1.69 -19.50 7.52
CA ALA A 72 -3.10 -19.33 7.19
C ALA A 72 -3.86 -20.67 7.28
N ASP A 73 -3.25 -21.75 6.76
CA ASP A 73 -3.83 -23.11 6.81
C ASP A 73 -2.73 -24.20 6.77
N ALA A 74 -3.01 -25.39 6.24
CA ALA A 74 -2.06 -26.51 6.12
C ALA A 74 -1.03 -26.36 4.98
N ALA A 75 -1.25 -25.49 4.00
CA ALA A 75 -0.37 -25.27 2.85
C ALA A 75 0.07 -23.80 2.66
N GLN A 76 -0.71 -22.84 3.15
CA GLN A 76 -0.54 -21.41 2.88
C GLN A 76 -0.01 -20.62 4.08
N LEU A 77 0.72 -19.56 3.77
CA LEU A 77 1.15 -18.50 4.66
C LEU A 77 0.36 -17.23 4.31
N ARG A 78 0.17 -16.36 5.30
CA ARG A 78 -0.37 -15.02 5.11
C ARG A 78 0.71 -14.01 5.48
N ARG A 79 0.94 -13.03 4.63
CA ARG A 79 1.86 -11.91 4.89
C ARG A 79 1.16 -10.92 5.82
N VAL A 80 1.87 -10.47 6.85
CA VAL A 80 1.43 -9.45 7.81
C VAL A 80 2.41 -8.28 7.73
N VAL A 81 1.91 -7.12 7.34
CA VAL A 81 2.67 -5.86 7.43
C VAL A 81 2.37 -5.25 8.78
N ASN A 82 3.42 -5.07 9.59
CA ASN A 82 3.34 -4.47 10.90
C ASN A 82 3.89 -3.05 10.80
N TYR A 83 3.09 -2.08 11.21
CA TYR A 83 3.53 -0.70 11.42
C TYR A 83 3.53 -0.42 12.91
N ASP A 84 4.65 0.06 13.42
CA ASP A 84 4.73 0.62 14.76
C ASP A 84 4.86 2.14 14.63
N CYS A 85 3.77 2.84 14.97
CA CYS A 85 3.61 4.26 14.68
C CYS A 85 3.56 5.09 15.96
N GLY A 86 4.21 6.25 15.93
CA GLY A 86 4.04 7.27 16.97
C GLY A 86 2.63 7.87 16.96
N THR A 87 2.11 8.19 18.15
CA THR A 87 0.79 8.82 18.31
C THR A 87 0.82 9.97 19.31
N HIS A 88 -0.15 10.86 19.18
CA HIS A 88 -0.51 11.90 20.13
C HIS A 88 -2.02 11.92 20.32
N GLN A 89 -2.47 12.40 21.47
CA GLN A 89 -3.88 12.63 21.74
C GLN A 89 -4.56 13.46 20.65
N GLY A 90 -3.87 14.47 20.10
CA GLY A 90 -4.39 15.28 18.99
C GLY A 90 -4.63 14.47 17.71
N CYS A 91 -3.68 13.60 17.32
CA CYS A 91 -3.81 12.76 16.13
C CYS A 91 -5.01 11.81 16.25
N ARG A 92 -5.20 11.19 17.42
CA ARG A 92 -6.34 10.31 17.69
C ARG A 92 -7.67 11.06 17.63
N ILE A 93 -7.77 12.23 18.25
CA ILE A 93 -8.99 13.05 18.21
C ILE A 93 -9.28 13.53 16.79
N HIS A 94 -8.25 13.89 16.03
CA HIS A 94 -8.37 14.36 14.65
C HIS A 94 -8.95 13.26 13.76
N ASP A 95 -8.37 12.07 13.80
CA ASP A 95 -8.84 10.91 13.04
C ASP A 95 -10.27 10.51 13.45
N ASP A 96 -10.59 10.56 14.75
CA ASP A 96 -11.96 10.30 15.23
C ASP A 96 -12.98 11.32 14.70
N CYS A 97 -12.57 12.59 14.62
CA CYS A 97 -13.38 13.65 14.02
C CYS A 97 -13.59 13.41 12.52
N LEU A 98 -12.52 13.07 11.78
CA LEU A 98 -12.59 12.75 10.36
C LEU A 98 -13.46 11.52 10.10
N ASP A 99 -13.39 10.50 10.96
CA ASP A 99 -14.21 9.29 10.89
C ASP A 99 -15.71 9.57 11.10
N ALA A 100 -16.03 10.62 11.85
CA ALA A 100 -17.40 11.07 12.07
C ALA A 100 -17.97 11.86 10.88
N CYS A 101 -17.13 12.50 10.05
CA CYS A 101 -17.57 13.36 8.95
C CYS A 101 -18.54 12.67 7.96
N PRO A 102 -18.29 11.43 7.47
CA PRO A 102 -19.24 10.77 6.58
C PRO A 102 -20.61 10.50 7.22
N LYS A 103 -20.69 10.47 8.56
CA LYS A 103 -21.93 10.19 9.31
C LYS A 103 -22.79 11.43 9.50
N THR A 104 -22.22 12.63 9.51
CA THR A 104 -22.98 13.87 9.74
C THR A 104 -23.73 14.36 8.50
N GLY A 105 -23.34 13.89 7.30
CA GLY A 105 -23.95 14.30 6.04
C GLY A 105 -23.54 15.70 5.58
N ASP A 106 -22.60 16.34 6.29
CA ASP A 106 -21.99 17.58 5.87
C ASP A 106 -21.10 17.34 4.63
N ALA A 107 -20.90 18.37 3.81
CA ALA A 107 -19.91 18.28 2.74
C ALA A 107 -18.55 17.93 3.37
N ALA A 108 -17.93 16.84 2.92
CA ALA A 108 -16.72 16.29 3.54
C ALA A 108 -15.64 17.35 3.77
N ARG A 109 -15.49 18.30 2.83
CA ARG A 109 -14.54 19.42 2.91
C ARG A 109 -14.82 20.40 4.06
N SER A 110 -16.08 20.71 4.35
CA SER A 110 -16.42 21.59 5.48
C SER A 110 -16.21 20.90 6.82
N CYS A 111 -16.34 19.58 6.89
CA CYS A 111 -16.10 18.83 8.12
C CYS A 111 -14.60 18.65 8.42
N ALA A 112 -13.80 18.26 7.43
CA ALA A 112 -12.34 18.15 7.59
C ALA A 112 -11.71 19.46 8.08
N THR A 113 -12.11 20.59 7.49
CA THR A 113 -11.64 21.92 7.91
C THR A 113 -12.00 22.22 9.37
N GLN A 114 -13.16 21.76 9.85
CA GLN A 114 -13.55 21.90 11.26
C GLN A 114 -12.70 21.04 12.18
N CYS A 115 -12.42 19.79 11.79
CA CYS A 115 -11.52 18.90 12.53
C CYS A 115 -10.11 19.51 12.64
N ASP A 116 -9.57 20.05 11.55
CA ASP A 116 -8.27 20.74 11.54
C ASP A 116 -8.26 21.94 12.50
N ALA A 117 -9.29 22.78 12.42
CA ALA A 117 -9.44 23.96 13.26
C ALA A 117 -9.57 23.59 14.75
N GLU A 118 -10.33 22.54 15.08
CA GLU A 118 -10.48 22.06 16.47
C GLU A 118 -9.14 21.63 17.07
N ILE A 119 -8.33 20.89 16.30
CA ILE A 119 -7.02 20.43 16.77
C ILE A 119 -6.06 21.61 16.95
N MET A 120 -6.06 22.57 16.02
CA MET A 120 -5.24 23.79 16.13
C MET A 120 -5.65 24.65 17.33
N ASP A 121 -6.95 24.81 17.59
CA ASP A 121 -7.46 25.56 18.75
C ASP A 121 -7.07 24.88 20.07
N ARG A 122 -7.23 23.56 20.13
CA ARG A 122 -7.02 22.79 21.36
C ARG A 122 -5.55 22.57 21.72
N PHE A 123 -4.70 22.35 20.72
CA PHE A 123 -3.30 21.96 20.95
C PHE A 123 -2.27 22.98 20.43
N GLY A 124 -2.71 24.00 19.71
CA GLY A 124 -1.85 25.03 19.11
C GLY A 124 -1.31 24.62 17.74
N PHE A 125 -1.08 25.62 16.89
CA PHE A 125 -0.61 25.43 15.51
C PHE A 125 0.73 24.69 15.42
N GLU A 126 1.68 24.97 16.31
CA GLU A 126 3.02 24.34 16.29
C GLU A 126 2.93 22.82 16.50
N ASN A 127 2.13 22.38 17.47
CA ASN A 127 1.91 20.95 17.74
C ASN A 127 1.12 20.30 16.61
N ALA A 128 0.00 20.91 16.19
CA ALA A 128 -0.83 20.37 15.11
C ALA A 128 -0.05 20.22 13.80
N GLY A 129 0.76 21.23 13.43
CA GLY A 129 1.61 21.18 12.23
C GLY A 129 2.71 20.14 12.32
N SER A 130 3.37 20.00 13.47
CA SER A 130 4.38 18.96 13.70
C SER A 130 3.77 17.55 13.61
N TRP A 131 2.60 17.34 14.21
CA TRP A 131 1.90 16.06 14.19
C TRP A 131 1.39 15.66 12.81
N LEU A 132 0.94 16.64 12.01
CA LEU A 132 0.56 16.41 10.61
C LEU A 132 1.72 15.84 9.78
N LEU A 133 2.96 16.24 10.10
CA LEU A 133 4.18 15.73 9.46
C LEU A 133 4.65 14.40 10.06
N GLY A 134 3.95 13.90 11.09
CA GLY A 134 4.30 12.69 11.81
C GLY A 134 5.50 12.84 12.74
N ASP A 135 5.86 14.06 13.13
CA ASP A 135 6.98 14.33 14.04
C ASP A 135 6.62 14.03 15.50
N GLY A 136 7.63 13.65 16.28
CA GLY A 136 7.54 13.49 17.73
C GLY A 136 7.90 14.76 18.53
N PRO A 137 8.04 14.69 19.86
CA PRO A 137 8.06 13.47 20.68
C PRO A 137 6.66 12.92 20.99
N TYR A 138 6.39 11.67 20.63
CA TYR A 138 5.08 11.02 20.78
C TYR A 138 4.63 10.80 22.24
N ASP A 139 3.32 10.80 22.48
CA ASP A 139 2.73 10.41 23.79
C ASP A 139 2.59 8.90 23.96
N GLY A 140 2.80 8.15 22.88
CA GLY A 140 2.91 6.72 22.88
C GLY A 140 3.04 6.15 21.46
N ARG A 141 2.84 4.84 21.33
CA ARG A 141 2.93 4.14 20.04
C ARG A 141 1.79 3.15 19.88
N ILE A 142 1.37 2.91 18.65
CA ILE A 142 0.32 1.97 18.28
C ILE A 142 0.89 1.01 17.26
N GLN A 143 0.65 -0.29 17.44
CA GLN A 143 1.01 -1.30 16.48
C GLN A 143 -0.18 -1.64 15.59
N PHE A 144 -0.02 -1.52 14.28
CA PHE A 144 -1.02 -1.87 13.28
C PHE A 144 -0.55 -3.08 12.47
N GLU A 145 -1.42 -4.08 12.33
CA GLU A 145 -1.18 -5.28 11.54
C GLU A 145 -2.11 -5.31 10.33
N TYR A 146 -1.56 -5.37 9.11
CA TYR A 146 -2.34 -5.46 7.88
C TYR A 146 -2.02 -6.73 7.11
N THR A 147 -3.06 -7.50 6.80
CA THR A 147 -3.00 -8.68 5.94
C THR A 147 -3.72 -8.49 4.60
N ARG A 148 -4.34 -7.33 4.44
CA ARG A 148 -4.98 -6.82 3.23
C ARG A 148 -4.83 -5.30 3.26
N ASP A 149 -4.96 -4.66 2.11
CA ASP A 149 -4.81 -3.22 1.96
C ASP A 149 -6.11 -2.44 2.06
N GLU A 150 -7.25 -3.11 1.96
CA GLU A 150 -8.57 -2.47 2.10
C GLU A 150 -9.59 -3.34 2.86
N PRO A 151 -10.67 -2.75 3.42
CA PRO A 151 -11.70 -3.48 4.18
C PRO A 151 -12.31 -4.67 3.45
N ARG A 152 -12.41 -4.60 2.13
CA ARG A 152 -13.01 -5.62 1.27
C ARG A 152 -12.00 -6.32 0.36
N ALA A 153 -10.73 -5.92 0.42
CA ALA A 153 -9.69 -6.60 -0.33
C ALA A 153 -9.53 -8.05 0.13
N LEU A 154 -9.21 -8.91 -0.83
CA LEU A 154 -8.85 -10.29 -0.56
C LEU A 154 -7.45 -10.32 0.06
N GLU A 155 -7.25 -11.26 0.97
CA GLU A 155 -5.92 -11.49 1.55
C GLU A 155 -5.08 -12.33 0.58
N PRO A 156 -3.87 -11.88 0.20
CA PRO A 156 -2.96 -12.70 -0.58
C PRO A 156 -2.48 -13.91 0.24
N ALA A 157 -2.49 -15.07 -0.41
CA ALA A 157 -1.89 -16.30 0.10
C ALA A 157 -0.49 -16.47 -0.48
N TYR A 158 0.40 -16.99 0.37
CA TYR A 158 1.79 -17.27 0.04
C TYR A 158 2.10 -18.74 0.27
N ARG A 159 3.09 -19.26 -0.45
CA ARG A 159 3.62 -20.61 -0.27
C ARG A 159 5.13 -20.57 -0.09
N CYS A 160 5.69 -21.66 0.39
CA CYS A 160 7.15 -21.81 0.35
C CYS A 160 7.65 -22.10 -1.06
N PRO A 161 8.81 -21.55 -1.44
CA PRO A 161 9.44 -21.88 -2.72
C PRO A 161 9.83 -23.36 -2.76
N ASP A 162 10.06 -23.87 -3.95
CA ASP A 162 10.36 -25.28 -4.15
C ASP A 162 11.65 -25.69 -3.40
N GLY A 163 11.59 -26.82 -2.69
CA GLY A 163 12.69 -27.28 -1.83
C GLY A 163 12.72 -26.62 -0.43
N ALA A 164 11.86 -25.64 -0.16
CA ALA A 164 11.67 -25.09 1.18
C ALA A 164 10.50 -25.75 1.92
N SER A 165 10.59 -25.81 3.24
CA SER A 165 9.55 -26.31 4.14
C SER A 165 9.00 -25.18 4.99
N ARG A 166 7.69 -25.17 5.16
CA ARG A 166 7.00 -24.20 6.01
C ARG A 166 7.23 -24.47 7.49
N GLN A 167 7.47 -23.43 8.26
CA GLN A 167 7.57 -23.46 9.72
C GLN A 167 6.41 -22.67 10.32
N CYS A 168 5.62 -23.31 11.20
CA CYS A 168 4.49 -22.67 11.90
C CYS A 168 4.71 -22.54 13.42
N SER A 169 5.80 -23.09 13.96
CA SER A 169 6.14 -23.02 15.38
C SER A 169 7.31 -22.06 15.61
N GLY A 170 7.13 -21.04 16.46
CA GLY A 170 8.13 -20.01 16.69
C GLY A 170 8.11 -18.96 15.57
N ASN A 171 9.25 -18.73 14.92
CA ASN A 171 9.30 -17.85 13.75
C ASN A 171 8.55 -18.52 12.60
N VAL A 172 7.53 -17.84 12.07
CA VAL A 172 6.72 -18.37 10.98
C VAL A 172 7.29 -17.91 9.65
N GLY A 173 7.40 -18.84 8.69
CA GLY A 173 7.96 -18.58 7.38
C GLY A 173 8.39 -19.84 6.64
N CYS A 174 9.36 -19.70 5.75
CA CYS A 174 9.89 -20.80 4.95
C CYS A 174 11.36 -21.05 5.24
N MET A 175 11.74 -22.32 5.31
CA MET A 175 13.10 -22.75 5.60
C MET A 175 13.61 -23.70 4.51
N ALA A 176 14.75 -23.38 3.91
CA ALA A 176 15.44 -24.22 2.92
C ALA A 176 16.90 -24.43 3.36
N GLY A 177 17.35 -25.68 3.47
CA GLY A 177 18.72 -25.98 3.86
C GLY A 177 19.15 -25.40 5.22
N GLY A 178 18.20 -25.17 6.15
CA GLY A 178 18.46 -24.55 7.46
C GLY A 178 18.51 -23.03 7.47
N ALA A 179 18.33 -22.37 6.31
CA ALA A 179 18.22 -20.92 6.22
C ALA A 179 16.76 -20.48 5.99
N TRP A 180 16.41 -19.30 6.49
CA TRP A 180 15.13 -18.66 6.18
C TRP A 180 15.14 -18.18 4.73
N VAL A 181 14.07 -18.47 4.01
CA VAL A 181 13.83 -18.02 2.65
C VAL A 181 12.47 -17.34 2.59
N GLU A 182 12.34 -16.36 1.70
CA GLU A 182 11.10 -15.60 1.57
C GLU A 182 9.98 -16.45 0.95
N PRO A 183 8.78 -16.44 1.54
CA PRO A 183 7.59 -17.01 0.91
C PRO A 183 7.29 -16.33 -0.42
N VAL A 184 6.77 -17.08 -1.38
CA VAL A 184 6.37 -16.57 -2.69
C VAL A 184 4.87 -16.43 -2.78
N PHE A 185 4.40 -15.43 -3.52
CA PHE A 185 2.97 -15.28 -3.80
C PHE A 185 2.43 -16.57 -4.44
N ASP A 186 1.26 -17.01 -3.98
CA ASP A 186 0.56 -18.18 -4.48
C ASP A 186 -0.73 -17.78 -5.20
N SER A 187 -1.63 -17.12 -4.48
CA SER A 187 -2.97 -16.82 -5.00
C SER A 187 -3.70 -15.76 -4.17
N TYR A 188 -4.83 -15.28 -4.70
CA TYR A 188 -5.88 -14.64 -3.91
C TYR A 188 -7.04 -15.63 -3.73
N PRO A 189 -7.15 -16.31 -2.57
CA PRO A 189 -8.23 -17.25 -2.32
C PRO A 189 -9.60 -16.58 -2.53
N GLY A 190 -10.44 -17.18 -3.36
CA GLY A 190 -11.78 -16.68 -3.65
C GLY A 190 -11.88 -15.57 -4.71
N SER A 191 -10.78 -15.18 -5.37
CA SER A 191 -10.84 -14.12 -6.40
C SER A 191 -11.71 -14.46 -7.60
N GLY A 192 -11.93 -15.75 -7.90
CA GLY A 192 -12.74 -16.22 -9.02
C GLY A 192 -12.25 -15.80 -10.42
N GLY A 193 -11.25 -14.93 -10.51
CA GLY A 193 -10.72 -14.33 -11.72
C GLY A 193 -9.49 -15.06 -12.26
N MET A 194 -8.61 -14.29 -12.91
CA MET A 194 -7.35 -14.79 -13.44
C MET A 194 -6.53 -15.45 -12.33
N ARG A 195 -6.01 -16.64 -12.64
CA ARG A 195 -5.17 -17.42 -11.74
C ARG A 195 -3.72 -17.33 -12.18
N VAL A 196 -2.84 -17.26 -11.20
CA VAL A 196 -1.39 -17.30 -11.37
C VAL A 196 -0.88 -18.65 -10.86
N ALA A 197 0.11 -19.21 -11.55
CA ALA A 197 0.84 -20.40 -11.14
C ALA A 197 2.32 -20.24 -11.51
N GLN A 198 3.18 -21.07 -10.91
CA GLN A 198 4.62 -21.07 -11.18
C GLN A 198 5.25 -19.66 -11.06
N PHE A 199 4.73 -18.83 -10.15
CA PHE A 199 5.24 -17.48 -9.94
C PHE A 199 6.71 -17.52 -9.53
N ARG A 200 7.54 -16.78 -10.27
CA ARG A 200 8.94 -16.51 -9.94
C ARG A 200 9.20 -15.01 -9.97
N ALA A 201 10.07 -14.56 -9.08
CA ALA A 201 10.54 -13.18 -9.02
C ALA A 201 12.05 -13.16 -8.74
N GLY A 202 12.80 -12.37 -9.49
CA GLY A 202 14.24 -12.23 -9.28
C GLY A 202 15.02 -11.67 -10.46
N PRO A 203 16.35 -11.92 -10.51
CA PRO A 203 17.20 -11.44 -11.59
C PRO A 203 16.71 -11.91 -12.96
N ALA A 204 16.73 -11.00 -13.92
CA ALA A 204 16.31 -11.30 -15.28
C ALA A 204 17.51 -11.77 -16.12
N CYS A 205 17.34 -12.87 -16.85
CA CYS A 205 18.32 -13.39 -17.79
C CYS A 205 17.66 -13.55 -19.16
N GLY A 206 17.84 -12.56 -20.04
CA GLY A 206 17.15 -12.51 -21.32
C GLY A 206 15.66 -12.21 -21.13
N ASP A 207 14.82 -13.17 -21.49
CA ASP A 207 13.35 -13.09 -21.45
C ASP A 207 12.72 -13.98 -20.37
N SER A 208 13.45 -14.21 -19.27
CA SER A 208 13.00 -15.04 -18.14
C SER A 208 13.65 -14.63 -16.82
N VAL A 209 13.10 -15.10 -15.69
CA VAL A 209 13.75 -15.01 -14.38
C VAL A 209 14.66 -16.23 -14.16
N CYS A 210 15.95 -15.99 -13.92
CA CYS A 210 16.95 -17.05 -13.78
C CYS A 210 17.17 -17.54 -12.35
N GLY A 211 16.59 -16.87 -11.35
CA GLY A 211 16.66 -17.30 -9.96
C GLY A 211 15.56 -16.66 -9.12
N GLN A 212 15.05 -17.40 -8.13
CA GLN A 212 14.08 -16.89 -7.18
C GLN A 212 14.80 -16.04 -6.11
N SER A 213 14.64 -14.72 -6.17
CA SER A 213 15.16 -13.79 -5.15
C SER A 213 14.45 -12.46 -5.25
N ALA A 214 13.67 -12.07 -4.25
CA ALA A 214 13.09 -10.73 -4.22
C ALA A 214 14.12 -9.67 -3.76
N ASP A 215 15.19 -10.09 -3.07
CA ASP A 215 16.37 -9.27 -2.81
C ASP A 215 17.21 -9.14 -4.09
N ILE A 216 17.21 -7.95 -4.70
CA ILE A 216 17.96 -7.63 -5.92
C ILE A 216 19.14 -6.72 -5.56
N ARG A 217 20.36 -7.16 -5.87
CA ARG A 217 21.55 -6.32 -5.76
C ARG A 217 21.68 -5.46 -7.01
N VAL A 218 21.55 -4.15 -6.85
CA VAL A 218 21.77 -3.18 -7.93
C VAL A 218 23.27 -3.05 -8.15
N THR A 219 23.74 -3.51 -9.31
CA THR A 219 25.16 -3.61 -9.67
C THR A 219 25.55 -2.76 -10.88
N GLY A 220 24.58 -2.37 -11.73
CA GLY A 220 24.88 -1.73 -13.01
C GLY A 220 25.47 -2.67 -14.08
N ALA A 221 25.40 -3.99 -13.89
CA ALA A 221 26.02 -4.96 -14.79
C ALA A 221 25.40 -5.04 -16.19
N ASP A 222 24.17 -4.52 -16.37
CA ASP A 222 23.44 -4.52 -17.63
C ASP A 222 23.46 -3.14 -18.29
N SER A 223 23.18 -3.11 -19.61
CA SER A 223 22.95 -1.85 -20.34
C SER A 223 21.46 -1.69 -20.64
N CYS A 224 20.85 -0.63 -20.13
CA CYS A 224 19.45 -0.27 -20.38
C CYS A 224 19.35 1.11 -21.06
N PRO A 225 18.17 1.48 -21.60
CA PRO A 225 17.89 2.89 -21.87
C PRO A 225 18.19 3.74 -20.62
N GLY A 226 18.93 4.84 -20.77
CA GLY A 226 19.32 5.71 -19.65
C GLY A 226 20.63 5.34 -18.93
N GLY A 227 21.26 4.19 -19.23
CA GLY A 227 22.62 3.87 -18.77
C GLY A 227 22.81 2.47 -18.20
N GLU A 228 23.83 2.32 -17.36
CA GLU A 228 24.10 1.09 -16.62
C GLU A 228 22.97 0.79 -15.64
N CYS A 229 22.52 -0.46 -15.62
CA CYS A 229 21.33 -0.88 -14.88
C CYS A 229 21.49 -2.29 -14.31
N THR A 230 20.50 -2.71 -13.53
CA THR A 230 20.32 -4.10 -13.13
C THR A 230 18.94 -4.54 -13.54
N ARG A 231 18.86 -5.60 -14.36
CA ARG A 231 17.60 -6.17 -14.83
C ARG A 231 17.08 -7.21 -13.84
N PHE A 232 15.79 -7.11 -13.55
CA PHE A 232 15.06 -8.07 -12.72
C PHE A 232 13.64 -8.20 -13.27
N GLY A 233 12.82 -9.05 -12.68
CA GLY A 233 11.51 -9.28 -13.22
C GLY A 233 10.68 -10.23 -12.38
N MET A 234 9.47 -10.44 -12.86
CA MET A 234 8.59 -11.51 -12.42
C MET A 234 8.08 -12.27 -13.62
N GLU A 235 7.87 -13.56 -13.46
CA GLU A 235 7.22 -14.38 -14.48
C GLU A 235 6.29 -15.39 -13.83
N PHE A 236 5.28 -15.79 -14.59
CA PHE A 236 4.29 -16.74 -14.13
C PHE A 236 3.50 -17.33 -15.28
N ASP A 237 2.94 -18.50 -15.03
CA ASP A 237 1.88 -19.05 -15.85
C ASP A 237 0.54 -18.48 -15.39
N TYR A 238 -0.35 -18.21 -16.33
CA TYR A 238 -1.67 -17.69 -16.03
C TYR A 238 -2.78 -18.49 -16.72
N ALA A 239 -3.97 -18.47 -16.11
CA ALA A 239 -5.17 -19.10 -16.63
C ALA A 239 -6.42 -18.30 -16.26
N ASN A 240 -7.52 -18.53 -16.99
CA ASN A 240 -8.80 -17.82 -16.83
C ASN A 240 -8.71 -16.29 -17.00
N ALA A 241 -7.73 -15.82 -17.78
CA ALA A 241 -7.69 -14.42 -18.21
C ALA A 241 -8.78 -14.14 -19.26
N ASP A 242 -9.25 -12.90 -19.31
CA ASP A 242 -10.07 -12.35 -20.39
C ASP A 242 -9.14 -11.61 -21.37
N PRO A 243 -8.87 -12.14 -22.58
CA PRO A 243 -7.94 -11.52 -23.53
C PRO A 243 -8.38 -10.13 -24.02
N SER A 244 -9.63 -9.73 -23.76
CA SER A 244 -10.12 -8.39 -24.09
C SER A 244 -9.79 -7.34 -23.04
N ALA A 245 -9.27 -7.75 -21.89
CA ALA A 245 -8.82 -6.86 -20.82
C ALA A 245 -7.33 -7.09 -20.53
N PRO A 246 -6.55 -6.03 -20.33
CA PRO A 246 -5.15 -6.16 -19.94
C PRO A 246 -5.01 -6.62 -18.48
N LEU A 247 -3.78 -7.01 -18.14
CA LEU A 247 -3.31 -7.04 -16.75
C LEU A 247 -2.82 -5.64 -16.39
N GLU A 248 -3.47 -5.00 -15.42
CA GLU A 248 -3.13 -3.66 -14.95
C GLU A 248 -2.20 -3.77 -13.74
N CYS A 249 -0.98 -3.26 -13.83
CA CYS A 249 0.01 -3.31 -12.76
C CYS A 249 0.33 -1.90 -12.24
N THR A 250 0.41 -1.74 -10.93
CA THR A 250 0.89 -0.53 -10.27
C THR A 250 2.17 -0.82 -9.50
N THR A 251 3.06 0.18 -9.49
CA THR A 251 4.30 0.15 -8.72
C THR A 251 4.31 1.22 -7.65
N SER A 252 4.86 0.89 -6.49
CA SER A 252 5.24 1.86 -5.48
C SER A 252 6.65 1.58 -5.02
N THR A 253 7.46 2.62 -4.86
CA THR A 253 8.79 2.52 -4.28
C THR A 253 8.82 3.22 -2.92
N SER A 254 9.44 2.62 -1.93
CA SER A 254 9.70 3.20 -0.62
C SER A 254 11.16 2.99 -0.21
N GLY A 255 11.85 4.07 0.22
CA GLY A 255 13.16 3.98 0.86
C GLY A 255 14.20 4.97 0.30
N GLY A 256 14.64 5.90 1.13
CA GLY A 256 15.65 6.92 0.79
C GLY A 256 15.32 8.28 1.38
N ASP A 257 16.31 8.94 1.99
CA ASP A 257 16.14 10.26 2.61
C ASP A 257 15.77 11.36 1.58
N ASP A 258 16.05 11.12 0.29
CA ASP A 258 15.80 12.03 -0.82
C ASP A 258 14.33 12.00 -1.32
N ASP A 259 13.48 11.10 -0.80
CA ASP A 259 12.04 11.03 -1.14
C ASP A 259 11.23 12.19 -0.53
N PHE A 260 11.83 12.97 0.36
CA PHE A 260 11.16 14.02 1.14
C PHE A 260 10.35 15.04 0.31
N VAL A 261 10.86 15.47 -0.86
CA VAL A 261 10.18 16.46 -1.70
C VAL A 261 8.99 15.84 -2.46
N GLY A 262 9.13 14.60 -2.91
CA GLY A 262 8.05 13.86 -3.55
C GLY A 262 6.97 13.44 -2.55
N ASP A 263 7.36 13.14 -1.32
CA ASP A 263 6.46 12.78 -0.22
C ASP A 263 5.70 13.98 0.31
N LEU A 264 6.32 15.16 0.41
CA LEU A 264 5.60 16.40 0.74
C LEU A 264 4.53 16.70 -0.32
N MET A 265 4.83 16.41 -1.59
CA MET A 265 3.87 16.53 -2.69
C MET A 265 2.77 15.47 -2.64
N LYS A 266 3.08 14.21 -2.30
CA LYS A 266 2.11 13.11 -2.15
C LYS A 266 1.22 13.29 -0.91
N GLN A 267 1.77 13.60 0.26
CA GLN A 267 1.00 13.92 1.46
C GLN A 267 0.12 15.16 1.25
N GLY A 268 0.62 16.16 0.52
CA GLY A 268 -0.19 17.30 0.07
C GLY A 268 -1.32 16.88 -0.87
N ALA A 269 -1.07 15.95 -1.80
CA ALA A 269 -2.05 15.44 -2.74
C ALA A 269 -3.12 14.55 -2.08
N ASP A 270 -2.75 13.67 -1.17
CA ASP A 270 -3.65 12.78 -0.44
C ASP A 270 -4.52 13.58 0.56
N ALA A 271 -3.94 14.63 1.18
CA ALA A 271 -4.69 15.64 1.95
C ALA A 271 -5.60 16.52 1.07
N MET A 272 -5.42 16.51 -0.25
CA MET A 272 -6.27 17.21 -1.23
C MET A 272 -7.29 16.28 -1.91
N ASP A 273 -7.00 14.99 -2.09
CA ASP A 273 -7.92 14.00 -2.67
C ASP A 273 -9.03 13.63 -1.68
N SER A 274 -8.69 13.57 -0.39
CA SER A 274 -9.67 13.58 0.72
C SER A 274 -10.56 14.83 0.77
N ARG A 275 -10.27 15.89 -0.03
CA ARG A 275 -11.13 17.09 -0.18
C ARG A 275 -12.17 16.98 -1.29
N GLY A 276 -12.24 15.86 -2.01
CA GLY A 276 -13.37 15.48 -2.89
C GLY A 276 -13.88 16.57 -3.85
N GLY A 277 -13.42 16.54 -5.09
CA GLY A 277 -14.17 17.04 -6.26
C GLY A 277 -13.90 18.48 -6.70
N MET A 278 -13.64 18.62 -8.00
CA MET A 278 -13.42 19.85 -8.78
C MET A 278 -14.16 21.08 -8.27
N GLY A 279 -13.40 22.13 -7.94
CA GLY A 279 -13.95 23.45 -7.63
C GLY A 279 -14.80 23.98 -8.78
N ASP A 280 -15.86 24.70 -8.41
CA ASP A 280 -16.63 25.53 -9.33
C ASP A 280 -15.65 26.54 -9.98
N PRO A 281 -15.47 26.55 -11.31
CA PRO A 281 -14.59 27.49 -12.00
C PRO A 281 -15.02 28.97 -11.85
N ASN A 282 -16.12 29.24 -11.13
CA ASN A 282 -16.60 30.59 -10.82
C ASN A 282 -16.38 31.04 -9.36
N SER A 283 -15.64 30.30 -8.53
CA SER A 283 -15.20 30.86 -7.24
C SER A 283 -14.04 31.83 -7.47
N ASP A 284 -14.22 33.11 -7.11
CA ASP A 284 -13.26 34.22 -7.32
C ASP A 284 -11.90 34.07 -6.59
N ASP A 285 -11.65 32.96 -5.89
CA ASP A 285 -10.39 32.68 -5.23
C ASP A 285 -9.47 31.84 -6.14
N GLY A 286 -8.79 32.52 -7.07
CA GLY A 286 -7.87 31.91 -8.05
C GLY A 286 -6.72 31.05 -7.46
N MET A 287 -6.54 31.08 -6.14
CA MET A 287 -5.61 30.21 -5.42
C MET A 287 -6.19 28.81 -5.14
N GLU A 288 -7.51 28.68 -4.94
CA GLU A 288 -8.18 27.38 -4.74
C GLU A 288 -8.27 26.56 -6.03
N ALA A 289 -8.54 27.21 -7.16
CA ALA A 289 -8.59 26.55 -8.47
C ALA A 289 -7.20 26.06 -8.92
N LEU A 290 -6.14 26.84 -8.63
CA LEU A 290 -4.76 26.44 -8.91
C LEU A 290 -4.34 25.27 -7.99
N MET A 291 -4.63 25.33 -6.70
CA MET A 291 -4.37 24.23 -5.75
C MET A 291 -5.13 22.95 -6.11
N GLY A 292 -6.39 23.06 -6.55
CA GLY A 292 -7.20 21.92 -6.99
C GLY A 292 -6.67 21.25 -8.26
N LEU A 293 -6.13 22.02 -9.21
CA LEU A 293 -5.51 21.49 -10.42
C LEU A 293 -4.17 20.79 -10.12
N PHE A 294 -3.40 21.32 -9.16
CA PHE A 294 -2.18 20.67 -8.64
C PHE A 294 -2.50 19.40 -7.87
N GLY A 295 -3.54 19.40 -7.02
CA GLY A 295 -3.97 18.21 -6.27
C GLY A 295 -4.37 17.04 -7.17
N ALA A 296 -5.12 17.30 -8.25
CA ALA A 296 -5.55 16.27 -9.20
C ALA A 296 -4.40 15.69 -10.06
N VAL A 297 -3.36 16.50 -10.33
CA VAL A 297 -2.15 16.03 -11.04
C VAL A 297 -1.27 15.19 -10.11
N LEU A 298 -1.19 15.58 -8.83
CA LEU A 298 -0.38 14.90 -7.83
C LEU A 298 -1.03 13.63 -7.23
N SER A 299 -2.37 13.55 -7.16
CA SER A 299 -3.09 12.35 -6.68
C SER A 299 -3.09 11.17 -7.66
N SER A 300 -2.68 11.42 -8.91
CA SER A 300 -2.56 10.38 -9.95
C SER A 300 -1.25 9.59 -9.91
N ALA A 301 -0.33 9.91 -9.00
CA ALA A 301 1.02 9.35 -8.98
C ALA A 301 1.36 8.59 -7.68
N ASP A 302 1.66 7.29 -7.81
CA ASP A 302 1.96 6.41 -6.68
C ASP A 302 3.39 6.57 -6.13
N SER A 303 4.34 7.15 -6.88
CA SER A 303 5.70 7.49 -6.42
C SER A 303 6.33 8.65 -7.20
N PRO A 304 7.28 9.44 -6.63
CA PRO A 304 7.92 10.55 -7.32
C PRO A 304 8.83 10.15 -8.50
N GLU A 305 9.19 8.87 -8.62
CA GLU A 305 9.88 8.34 -9.81
C GLU A 305 8.89 8.14 -10.98
N ASP A 306 7.58 8.11 -10.71
CA ASP A 306 6.48 8.06 -11.68
C ASP A 306 5.89 9.46 -11.98
N VAL A 307 6.39 10.49 -11.30
CA VAL A 307 5.93 11.88 -11.41
C VAL A 307 6.63 12.56 -12.59
N ASN A 308 5.96 12.56 -13.75
CA ASN A 308 6.27 13.46 -14.87
C ASN A 308 5.48 14.77 -14.70
N ILE A 309 5.91 15.67 -13.81
CA ILE A 309 5.33 17.01 -13.76
C ILE A 309 5.84 17.76 -14.98
N SER A 310 4.94 18.05 -15.93
CA SER A 310 5.22 19.03 -16.97
C SER A 310 4.17 20.14 -16.90
N MET A 311 4.60 21.33 -16.50
CA MET A 311 3.78 22.52 -16.39
C MET A 311 4.05 23.41 -17.59
N ALA A 312 3.03 23.68 -18.39
CA ALA A 312 3.09 24.67 -19.46
C ALA A 312 2.13 25.81 -19.12
N PRO A 313 2.60 27.08 -19.05
CA PRO A 313 1.71 28.22 -18.88
C PRO A 313 0.75 28.32 -20.07
N LEU A 314 -0.49 28.75 -19.82
CA LEU A 314 -1.50 28.90 -20.87
C LEU A 314 -1.42 30.30 -21.49
N ASP A 315 -1.72 30.42 -22.78
CA ASP A 315 -1.90 31.69 -23.47
C ASP A 315 -3.26 32.33 -23.13
N GLU A 316 -3.50 33.52 -23.67
CA GLU A 316 -4.74 34.29 -23.48
C GLU A 316 -6.01 33.59 -24.00
N ASN A 317 -5.88 32.50 -24.76
CA ASN A 317 -6.98 31.68 -25.25
C ASN A 317 -7.09 30.34 -24.50
N GLY A 318 -6.27 30.12 -23.45
CA GLY A 318 -6.23 28.89 -22.69
C GLY A 318 -5.41 27.75 -23.33
N ASN A 319 -4.57 28.04 -24.34
CA ASN A 319 -3.73 27.00 -24.97
C ASN A 319 -2.35 26.89 -24.29
N PRO A 320 -1.76 25.70 -24.14
CA PRO A 320 -0.42 25.54 -23.56
C PRO A 320 0.69 26.20 -24.39
N ILE A 321 1.53 27.01 -23.75
CA ILE A 321 2.74 27.60 -24.33
C ILE A 321 3.89 26.59 -24.17
N GLU A 322 3.99 25.65 -25.12
CA GLU A 322 4.97 24.55 -25.08
C GLU A 322 6.42 24.99 -24.94
N SER A 323 6.78 26.17 -25.47
CA SER A 323 8.14 26.74 -25.37
C SER A 323 8.53 27.15 -23.94
N GLN A 324 7.57 27.21 -23.02
CA GLN A 324 7.77 27.57 -21.61
C GLN A 324 7.47 26.40 -20.67
N ARG A 325 7.32 25.18 -21.20
CA ARG A 325 7.10 23.98 -20.42
C ARG A 325 8.29 23.71 -19.50
N VAL A 326 8.04 23.65 -18.20
CA VAL A 326 9.00 23.29 -17.15
C VAL A 326 8.62 21.95 -16.56
N GLY A 327 9.60 21.04 -16.44
CA GLY A 327 9.35 19.66 -16.01
C GLY A 327 10.30 18.62 -16.59
N SER A 328 10.36 17.44 -15.98
CA SER A 328 11.03 16.26 -16.54
C SER A 328 10.25 15.77 -17.76
N THR A 329 10.84 15.88 -18.96
CA THR A 329 10.37 15.08 -20.10
C THR A 329 10.82 13.63 -19.88
N PRO A 330 10.12 12.61 -20.41
CA PRO A 330 10.42 11.17 -20.19
C PRO A 330 11.76 10.66 -20.77
N ARG A 331 12.79 11.51 -20.88
CA ARG A 331 14.04 11.15 -21.54
C ARG A 331 15.07 10.45 -20.63
N ASP A 332 14.95 10.58 -19.31
CA ASP A 332 16.06 10.21 -18.41
C ASP A 332 15.71 9.24 -17.26
N GLY A 333 14.50 8.66 -17.25
CA GLY A 333 14.09 7.65 -16.27
C GLY A 333 13.98 6.25 -16.88
N PRO A 334 14.18 5.17 -16.09
CA PRO A 334 13.80 3.83 -16.53
C PRO A 334 12.31 3.84 -16.91
N PRO A 335 11.87 3.19 -18.03
CA PRO A 335 10.47 2.99 -18.30
C PRO A 335 9.89 2.27 -17.07
N PRO A 336 8.78 2.78 -16.54
CA PRO A 336 8.07 2.13 -15.46
C PRO A 336 7.70 0.71 -15.90
N ILE A 337 7.36 -0.15 -14.93
CA ILE A 337 6.64 -1.39 -15.26
C ILE A 337 5.50 -1.00 -16.21
N PRO A 338 5.26 -1.77 -17.29
CA PRO A 338 4.10 -1.49 -18.12
C PRO A 338 2.87 -1.50 -17.21
N ASN A 339 2.24 -0.33 -17.03
CA ASN A 339 1.06 -0.22 -16.18
C ASN A 339 -0.08 -1.09 -16.70
N SER A 340 -0.02 -1.46 -17.98
CA SER A 340 -0.97 -2.33 -18.66
C SER A 340 -0.20 -3.32 -19.54
N VAL A 341 -0.52 -4.61 -19.42
CA VAL A 341 0.07 -5.71 -20.19
C VAL A 341 -1.02 -6.49 -20.89
N ASP A 342 -0.97 -6.55 -22.22
CA ASP A 342 -1.92 -7.33 -23.01
C ASP A 342 -1.76 -8.83 -22.76
N LEU A 343 -2.89 -9.52 -22.54
CA LEU A 343 -2.95 -10.96 -22.37
C LEU A 343 -3.44 -11.61 -23.67
N PRO A 344 -2.57 -12.20 -24.50
CA PRO A 344 -2.94 -12.64 -25.87
C PRO A 344 -3.91 -13.82 -25.90
N ALA A 345 -4.09 -14.52 -24.79
CA ALA A 345 -4.95 -15.69 -24.66
C ALA A 345 -5.46 -15.82 -23.21
N ALA A 346 -6.47 -16.66 -22.98
CA ALA A 346 -7.03 -16.89 -21.65
C ALA A 346 -6.08 -17.65 -20.70
N SER A 347 -5.04 -18.25 -21.27
CA SER A 347 -3.97 -18.90 -20.55
C SER A 347 -2.66 -18.75 -21.31
N GLY A 348 -1.56 -18.63 -20.59
CA GLY A 348 -0.24 -18.49 -21.20
C GLY A 348 0.86 -18.37 -20.16
N HIS A 349 2.02 -17.94 -20.62
CA HIS A 349 3.17 -17.61 -19.80
C HIS A 349 3.48 -16.13 -20.00
N LEU A 350 3.72 -15.41 -18.91
CA LEU A 350 4.04 -13.99 -18.94
C LEU A 350 5.33 -13.72 -18.18
N PHE A 351 6.25 -12.98 -18.80
CA PHE A 351 7.42 -12.39 -18.16
C PHE A 351 7.29 -10.87 -18.20
N VAL A 352 7.40 -10.23 -17.04
CA VAL A 352 7.35 -8.78 -16.87
C VAL A 352 8.76 -8.30 -16.48
N PRO A 353 9.56 -7.80 -17.45
CA PRO A 353 10.88 -7.28 -17.17
C PRO A 353 10.81 -5.92 -16.47
N MET A 354 11.78 -5.70 -15.59
CA MET A 354 12.02 -4.47 -14.83
C MET A 354 13.50 -4.15 -14.88
N TYR A 355 13.84 -2.90 -14.56
CA TYR A 355 15.22 -2.57 -14.23
C TYR A 355 15.34 -1.38 -13.29
N GLN A 356 16.52 -1.27 -12.68
CA GLN A 356 16.93 -0.15 -11.86
C GLN A 356 18.23 0.43 -12.41
N LEU A 357 18.26 1.73 -12.71
CA LEU A 357 19.48 2.43 -13.12
C LEU A 357 20.46 2.50 -11.94
N ALA A 358 21.75 2.29 -12.20
CA ALA A 358 22.80 2.35 -11.19
C ALA A 358 23.14 3.79 -10.77
N SER A 359 22.98 4.76 -11.67
CA SER A 359 23.29 6.18 -11.44
C SER A 359 22.40 6.85 -10.38
N GLY A 360 21.23 6.28 -10.09
CA GLY A 360 20.25 6.83 -9.15
C GLY A 360 20.21 6.15 -7.78
N VAL A 361 21.21 5.33 -7.43
CA VAL A 361 21.23 4.58 -6.17
C VAL A 361 22.45 4.93 -5.34
N GLN A 362 22.24 5.46 -4.14
CA GLN A 362 23.33 5.75 -3.21
C GLN A 362 23.83 4.47 -2.53
N ARG A 363 25.13 4.40 -2.23
CA ARG A 363 25.74 3.22 -1.58
C ARG A 363 25.07 2.93 -0.23
N GLY A 364 24.67 1.67 -0.02
CA GLY A 364 23.99 1.25 1.21
C GLY A 364 22.51 1.61 1.27
N GLN A 365 21.98 2.34 0.27
CA GLN A 365 20.56 2.57 0.15
C GLN A 365 19.83 1.25 -0.15
N VAL A 366 18.71 1.07 0.54
CA VAL A 366 17.75 0.00 0.31
C VAL A 366 16.47 0.66 -0.16
N LYS A 367 16.00 0.28 -1.35
CA LYS A 367 14.67 0.65 -1.85
C LYS A 367 13.81 -0.60 -1.86
N GLU A 368 12.56 -0.50 -1.42
CA GLU A 368 11.56 -1.54 -1.63
C GLU A 368 10.65 -1.11 -2.76
N ARG A 369 10.47 -1.96 -3.76
CA ARG A 369 9.56 -1.74 -4.89
C ARG A 369 8.47 -2.78 -4.86
N ARG A 370 7.25 -2.36 -4.53
CA ARG A 370 6.07 -3.22 -4.54
C ARG A 370 5.38 -3.15 -5.90
N VAL A 371 4.98 -4.30 -6.41
CA VAL A 371 4.25 -4.47 -7.66
C VAL A 371 2.93 -5.17 -7.35
N ARG A 372 1.82 -4.52 -7.71
CA ARG A 372 0.48 -5.08 -7.59
C ARG A 372 -0.14 -5.15 -8.96
N CYS A 373 -0.73 -6.28 -9.31
CA CYS A 373 -1.43 -6.40 -10.58
C CYS A 373 -2.89 -6.83 -10.37
N THR A 374 -3.78 -6.24 -11.15
CA THR A 374 -5.20 -6.55 -11.19
C THR A 374 -5.61 -6.90 -12.62
N HIS A 375 -6.68 -7.68 -12.75
CA HIS A 375 -7.29 -7.98 -14.03
C HIS A 375 -8.80 -7.82 -13.88
N LYS A 376 -9.38 -6.87 -14.64
CA LYS A 376 -10.79 -6.44 -14.50
C LYS A 376 -11.12 -5.99 -13.06
N GLY A 377 -10.18 -5.32 -12.40
CA GLY A 377 -10.30 -4.84 -11.02
C GLY A 377 -10.15 -5.93 -9.95
N ALA A 378 -10.05 -7.22 -10.31
CA ALA A 378 -9.78 -8.28 -9.36
C ALA A 378 -8.25 -8.43 -9.15
N PRO A 379 -7.78 -8.59 -7.90
CA PRO A 379 -6.35 -8.72 -7.64
C PRO A 379 -5.82 -10.07 -8.18
N VAL A 380 -4.66 -10.03 -8.83
CA VAL A 380 -4.02 -11.17 -9.51
C VAL A 380 -2.70 -11.53 -8.85
N LEU A 381 -1.90 -10.53 -8.51
CA LEU A 381 -0.53 -10.69 -8.01
C LEU A 381 -0.15 -9.53 -7.09
N ASP A 382 0.65 -9.82 -6.05
CA ASP A 382 1.35 -8.84 -5.22
C ASP A 382 2.74 -9.36 -4.86
N THR A 383 3.77 -8.62 -5.23
CA THR A 383 5.17 -8.95 -4.94
C THR A 383 5.94 -7.69 -4.54
N THR A 384 7.01 -7.85 -3.77
CA THR A 384 7.87 -6.74 -3.35
C THR A 384 9.31 -7.12 -3.62
N PHE A 385 10.04 -6.25 -4.30
CA PHE A 385 11.47 -6.38 -4.55
C PHE A 385 12.24 -5.48 -3.59
N ARG A 386 13.27 -6.01 -2.94
CA ARG A 386 14.20 -5.23 -2.13
C ARG A 386 15.46 -4.96 -2.92
N LEU A 387 15.61 -3.73 -3.38
CA LEU A 387 16.73 -3.26 -4.20
C LEU A 387 17.83 -2.72 -3.27
N THR A 388 18.97 -3.39 -3.23
CA THR A 388 20.12 -2.97 -2.40
C THR A 388 21.25 -2.49 -3.29
N ALA A 389 21.74 -1.27 -3.04
CA ALA A 389 22.88 -0.71 -3.76
C ALA A 389 24.17 -1.48 -3.44
N SER A 390 24.82 -2.05 -4.46
CA SER A 390 26.12 -2.67 -4.27
C SER A 390 27.18 -1.58 -4.15
N GLY A 391 27.90 -1.54 -3.04
CA GLY A 391 29.05 -0.66 -2.91
C GLY A 391 30.23 -1.21 -3.69
N THR A 392 30.66 -0.54 -4.76
CA THR A 392 31.94 -0.82 -5.44
C THR A 392 33.13 -0.25 -4.70
#